data_AF-A0A2A4JYD2-F1
#
_entry.id   AF-A0A2A4JYD2-F1
#
_cell.length_a   1.000
_cell.length_b   1.000
_cell.length_c   1.000
_cell.angle_alpha   90.00
_cell.angle_beta   90.00
_cell.angle_gamma   90.00
#
_symmetry.space_group_name_H-M   'P 1'
#
loop_
_entity.id
_entity.type
_entity.pdbx_description
1 polymer ?
#
loop_
_entity_poly.entity_id
_entity_poly.type
_entity_poly.pdbx_seq_one_letter_code
_entity_poly.pdbx_strand_id
1 'polypeptide(L)'
;MDGEPETLSDTATNCNLASASETLSDNNQAKLDSLEKKAVHLRLVLEKDFKAADIKWSLFVAAAFSFRYESCLRPFPPAFLKNGVKDMDELLSVITDVPALDLVLQQLDNLDNLSNISDIIDLLFYVLVRLKEPALKTVPAEVHETVLANAHSTLSAPKPQYIFQVASSCKSTAETKWKELAKNHHIFYAYHGNRLENFYTILNFGLQQHLNKNTLLGNGVYLSPELNISLPYSHGGFGWGASCIGGHLSCIAMCEVIDAPEGINYQKPVSNEGDGIYEDEKSKLLTEQGCDGQMTQYIVTNCDLVRVRYMLVYAKQPASMRFPTANVNRNVGGLRQWLARHKLFSILLGYGLMLATIGFANNQPIHYYYKILLKKLDIAYSSVKHETVLANAHSTLSAPKPQYIFQVASSCKSTAETKWKELAKNHHIFYAYHGNRLENFYTILNFGLQQHLNKNTLLGNGVYLSPELNISLPYSHGGFGWGASCIGGHLSCIAMCEVIDAPEGINYQKPVSNEGDGIYEDEKSKLLTEQGCDGQMTQYIVTNCDLVRVRYMLVYAKQPASMRFPTANVNRNVGGLRQWLARHKLFSILLGYGLMLATIGFANNQPIHYYYKILLKKLDIAYSSVKV
;
A
#
# COMPACT_ATOMS: atom_id res chain seq x y z
N MET A 1 -52.18 47.56 1.44
CA MET A 1 -52.45 49.01 1.38
C MET A 1 -51.80 49.62 0.15
N ASP A 2 -52.37 49.55 -1.06
CA ASP A 2 -53.35 48.64 -1.71
C ASP A 2 -53.10 48.74 -3.23
N GLY A 3 -53.34 47.72 -4.06
CA GLY A 3 -54.64 47.43 -4.70
C GLY A 3 -54.81 48.27 -5.99
N GLU A 4 -54.51 47.73 -7.19
CA GLU A 4 -55.45 46.98 -8.09
C GLU A 4 -56.43 47.91 -8.86
N PRO A 5 -57.10 47.47 -9.96
CA PRO A 5 -56.92 46.29 -10.82
C PRO A 5 -56.13 46.71 -12.10
N GLU A 6 -56.29 46.34 -13.39
CA GLU A 6 -57.18 45.53 -14.26
C GLU A 6 -56.28 44.77 -15.28
N THR A 7 -56.51 43.57 -15.85
CA THR A 7 -57.68 42.88 -16.48
C THR A 7 -58.14 43.46 -17.83
N LEU A 8 -58.45 42.70 -18.89
CA LEU A 8 -58.15 41.33 -19.35
C LEU A 8 -58.64 41.22 -20.82
N SER A 9 -57.97 40.46 -21.71
CA SER A 9 -58.63 39.94 -22.93
C SER A 9 -57.91 38.72 -23.51
N ASP A 10 -58.43 37.52 -23.24
CA ASP A 10 -57.98 36.30 -23.87
C ASP A 10 -58.58 36.11 -25.26
N THR A 11 -57.78 35.63 -26.22
CA THR A 11 -58.28 34.65 -27.19
C THR A 11 -57.17 33.69 -27.63
N ALA A 12 -57.49 32.40 -27.53
CA ALA A 12 -56.78 31.23 -28.07
C ALA A 12 -56.08 31.46 -29.43
N THR A 13 -54.97 30.80 -29.81
CA THR A 13 -54.21 29.65 -29.25
C THR A 13 -52.77 29.68 -29.85
N ASN A 14 -51.81 28.76 -29.67
CA ASN A 14 -51.86 27.33 -29.30
C ASN A 14 -50.57 26.82 -28.60
N CYS A 15 -50.53 25.51 -28.34
CA CYS A 15 -49.43 24.71 -27.81
C CYS A 15 -48.01 25.09 -28.30
N ASN A 16 -47.07 25.19 -27.35
CA ASN A 16 -45.69 24.80 -27.59
C ASN A 16 -45.09 24.18 -26.31
N LEU A 17 -45.46 22.92 -26.02
CA LEU A 17 -44.89 22.13 -24.95
C LEU A 17 -43.51 21.61 -25.39
N ALA A 18 -42.51 22.48 -25.35
CA ALA A 18 -41.13 22.16 -25.75
C ALA A 18 -40.63 20.91 -25.01
N SER A 19 -40.04 19.96 -25.73
CA SER A 19 -39.85 18.62 -25.16
C SER A 19 -38.70 18.59 -24.15
N ALA A 20 -38.93 17.88 -23.04
CA ALA A 20 -37.87 17.55 -22.09
C ALA A 20 -36.84 16.53 -22.65
N SER A 21 -37.00 16.10 -23.92
CA SER A 21 -36.10 15.15 -24.60
C SER A 21 -35.02 15.88 -25.41
N GLU A 22 -35.35 16.99 -26.06
CA GLU A 22 -34.40 17.76 -26.88
C GLU A 22 -33.29 18.37 -26.01
N THR A 23 -33.67 19.04 -24.92
CA THR A 23 -32.73 19.62 -23.95
C THR A 23 -31.83 18.57 -23.27
N LEU A 24 -32.28 17.32 -23.15
CA LEU A 24 -31.50 16.21 -22.62
C LEU A 24 -30.49 15.68 -23.65
N SER A 25 -30.87 15.65 -24.94
CA SER A 25 -29.98 15.30 -26.05
C SER A 25 -28.83 16.31 -26.19
N ASP A 26 -29.15 17.60 -26.22
CA ASP A 26 -28.16 18.67 -26.43
C ASP A 26 -27.14 18.75 -25.29
N ASN A 27 -27.59 18.58 -24.03
CA ASN A 27 -26.69 18.51 -22.88
C ASN A 27 -25.77 17.28 -22.92
N ASN A 28 -26.26 16.13 -23.39
CA ASN A 28 -25.43 14.94 -23.55
C ASN A 28 -24.39 15.13 -24.66
N GLN A 29 -24.76 15.73 -25.80
CA GLN A 29 -23.83 16.05 -26.87
C GLN A 29 -22.77 17.06 -26.40
N ALA A 30 -23.16 18.15 -25.75
CA ALA A 30 -22.23 19.13 -25.18
C ALA A 30 -21.27 18.53 -24.13
N LYS A 31 -21.71 17.52 -23.38
CA LYS A 31 -20.85 16.74 -22.46
C LYS A 31 -19.86 15.85 -23.23
N LEU A 32 -20.29 15.19 -24.30
CA LEU A 32 -19.43 14.37 -25.17
C LEU A 32 -18.35 15.23 -25.84
N ASP A 33 -18.78 16.32 -26.48
CA ASP A 33 -17.94 17.38 -27.05
C ASP A 33 -16.86 17.90 -26.08
N SER A 34 -17.18 17.99 -24.80
CA SER A 34 -16.25 18.41 -23.75
C SER A 34 -15.27 17.30 -23.39
N LEU A 35 -15.73 16.04 -23.35
CA LEU A 35 -14.92 14.86 -23.06
C LEU A 35 -13.90 14.57 -24.17
N GLU A 36 -14.30 14.68 -25.44
CA GLU A 36 -13.40 14.56 -26.59
C GLU A 36 -12.28 15.61 -26.55
N LYS A 37 -12.61 16.87 -26.23
CA LYS A 37 -11.62 17.95 -26.08
C LYS A 37 -10.63 17.66 -24.94
N LYS A 38 -11.08 17.05 -23.82
CA LYS A 38 -10.18 16.57 -22.75
C LYS A 38 -9.30 15.40 -23.21
N ALA A 39 -9.85 14.44 -23.95
CA ALA A 39 -9.14 13.29 -24.49
C ALA A 39 -8.01 13.71 -25.44
N VAL A 40 -8.28 14.60 -26.39
CA VAL A 40 -7.27 15.16 -27.32
C VAL A 40 -6.16 15.88 -26.55
N HIS A 41 -6.50 16.71 -25.56
CA HIS A 41 -5.49 17.40 -24.74
C HIS A 41 -4.65 16.44 -23.87
N LEU A 42 -5.24 15.36 -23.34
CA LEU A 42 -4.51 14.33 -22.62
C LEU A 42 -3.53 13.60 -23.53
N ARG A 43 -3.98 13.16 -24.70
CA ARG A 43 -3.15 12.51 -25.71
C ARG A 43 -1.94 13.37 -26.06
N LEU A 44 -2.14 14.67 -26.35
CA LEU A 44 -1.06 15.62 -26.63
C LEU A 44 -0.05 15.79 -25.49
N VAL A 45 -0.43 15.60 -24.23
CA VAL A 45 0.50 15.63 -23.09
C VAL A 45 1.27 14.30 -22.96
N LEU A 46 0.58 13.17 -23.13
CA LEU A 46 1.18 11.83 -23.06
C LEU A 46 2.18 11.57 -24.20
N GLU A 47 1.84 11.97 -25.43
CA GLU A 47 2.73 11.85 -26.60
C GLU A 47 3.96 12.77 -26.51
N LYS A 48 3.83 13.93 -25.85
CA LYS A 48 4.90 14.93 -25.75
C LYS A 48 6.01 14.52 -24.78
N ASP A 49 5.67 14.04 -23.59
CA ASP A 49 6.63 13.57 -22.59
C ASP A 49 5.97 12.57 -21.63
N PHE A 50 5.82 11.33 -22.11
CA PHE A 50 5.16 10.23 -21.39
C PHE A 50 5.72 10.03 -19.97
N LYS A 51 7.05 10.15 -19.79
CA LYS A 51 7.70 9.99 -18.48
C LYS A 51 7.41 11.17 -17.55
N ALA A 52 7.39 12.40 -18.05
CA ALA A 52 7.01 13.56 -17.25
C ALA A 52 5.53 13.53 -16.82
N ALA A 53 4.65 12.96 -17.65
CA ALA A 53 3.26 12.70 -17.28
C ALA A 53 3.15 11.58 -16.23
N ASP A 54 3.84 10.45 -16.44
CA ASP A 54 3.85 9.30 -15.52
C ASP A 54 4.35 9.67 -14.11
N ILE A 55 5.45 10.43 -14.00
CA ILE A 55 5.94 10.85 -12.67
C ILE A 55 4.96 11.82 -12.00
N LYS A 56 4.36 12.76 -12.74
CA LYS A 56 3.40 13.72 -12.19
C LYS A 56 2.15 13.01 -11.64
N TRP A 57 1.66 12.01 -12.37
CA TRP A 57 0.58 11.13 -11.91
C TRP A 57 1.03 10.27 -10.72
N SER A 58 2.21 9.65 -10.77
CA SER A 58 2.75 8.84 -9.67
C SER A 58 2.92 9.61 -8.35
N LEU A 59 3.26 10.90 -8.42
CA LEU A 59 3.32 11.80 -7.26
C LEU A 59 1.93 12.15 -6.71
N PHE A 60 0.95 12.41 -7.59
CA PHE A 60 -0.45 12.59 -7.19
C PHE A 60 -1.01 11.36 -6.48
N VAL A 61 -0.74 10.17 -7.01
CA VAL A 61 -1.14 8.89 -6.41
C VAL A 61 -0.47 8.67 -5.04
N ALA A 62 0.84 8.94 -4.91
CA ALA A 62 1.55 8.89 -3.63
C ALA A 62 0.95 9.84 -2.58
N ALA A 63 0.54 11.04 -3.01
CA ALA A 63 -0.11 12.03 -2.15
C ALA A 63 -1.54 11.63 -1.73
N ALA A 64 -2.30 10.96 -2.61
CA ALA A 64 -3.67 10.54 -2.35
C ALA A 64 -3.77 9.32 -1.42
N PHE A 65 -2.92 8.30 -1.61
CA PHE A 65 -2.85 7.13 -0.73
C PHE A 65 -2.12 7.38 0.60
N SER A 66 -1.53 8.58 0.79
CA SER A 66 -0.92 8.96 2.06
C SER A 66 -1.98 9.19 3.14
N PHE A 67 -1.76 8.66 4.35
CA PHE A 67 -2.56 9.01 5.53
C PHE A 67 -2.51 10.52 5.90
N ARG A 68 -1.64 11.28 5.22
CA ARG A 68 -1.47 12.74 5.37
C ARG A 68 -2.03 13.50 4.16
N TYR A 69 -2.94 12.92 3.37
CA TYR A 69 -3.54 13.52 2.16
C TYR A 69 -4.08 14.95 2.40
N GLU A 70 -4.49 15.31 3.62
CA GLU A 70 -4.94 16.67 3.94
C GLU A 70 -3.89 17.76 3.67
N SER A 71 -2.60 17.46 3.86
CA SER A 71 -1.46 18.34 3.58
C SER A 71 -0.67 17.91 2.32
N CYS A 72 -0.56 16.62 2.05
CA CYS A 72 0.17 16.07 0.90
C CYS A 72 -0.59 16.19 -0.44
N LEU A 73 -1.93 16.13 -0.44
CA LEU A 73 -2.74 16.18 -1.67
C LEU A 73 -3.22 17.61 -1.94
N ARG A 74 -2.28 18.49 -2.33
CA ARG A 74 -2.56 19.88 -2.71
C ARG A 74 -1.90 20.21 -4.07
N PRO A 75 -2.64 20.73 -5.06
CA PRO A 75 -4.06 21.08 -5.02
C PRO A 75 -4.96 19.83 -5.15
N PHE A 76 -6.16 19.92 -4.57
CA PHE A 76 -7.13 18.83 -4.53
C PHE A 76 -8.10 18.92 -5.73
N PRO A 77 -8.46 17.79 -6.39
CA PRO A 77 -9.35 17.80 -7.54
C PRO A 77 -10.80 18.20 -7.14
N PRO A 78 -11.36 19.29 -7.67
CA PRO A 78 -12.61 19.88 -7.18
C PRO A 78 -13.86 19.03 -7.48
N ALA A 79 -13.79 18.07 -8.41
CA ALA A 79 -14.88 17.13 -8.67
C ALA A 79 -15.23 16.26 -7.45
N PHE A 80 -14.23 15.99 -6.60
CA PHE A 80 -14.34 15.15 -5.39
C PHE A 80 -14.54 16.00 -4.12
N LEU A 81 -14.99 17.26 -4.25
CA LEU A 81 -15.19 18.19 -3.14
C LEU A 81 -16.69 18.44 -2.90
N LYS A 82 -17.31 17.61 -2.06
CA LYS A 82 -18.75 17.63 -1.78
C LYS A 82 -19.03 18.50 -0.55
N ASN A 83 -19.70 19.63 -0.75
CA ASN A 83 -20.02 20.62 0.30
C ASN A 83 -18.79 21.09 1.13
N GLY A 84 -17.62 21.18 0.50
CA GLY A 84 -16.35 21.54 1.15
C GLY A 84 -15.61 20.37 1.82
N VAL A 85 -16.24 19.20 1.93
CA VAL A 85 -15.61 17.96 2.41
C VAL A 85 -14.96 17.22 1.23
N LYS A 86 -13.79 16.62 1.46
CA LYS A 86 -13.09 15.79 0.46
C LYS A 86 -13.67 14.39 0.44
N ASP A 87 -14.24 13.97 -0.69
CA ASP A 87 -14.62 12.59 -0.92
C ASP A 87 -13.38 11.78 -1.35
N MET A 88 -12.70 11.22 -0.35
CA MET A 88 -11.51 10.40 -0.57
C MET A 88 -11.85 8.99 -1.07
N ASP A 89 -13.02 8.45 -0.74
CA ASP A 89 -13.39 7.08 -1.12
C ASP A 89 -13.71 7.02 -2.62
N GLU A 90 -14.47 7.98 -3.14
CA GLU A 90 -14.72 8.13 -4.58
C GLU A 90 -13.42 8.41 -5.35
N LEU A 91 -12.56 9.30 -4.83
CA LEU A 91 -11.27 9.61 -5.46
C LEU A 91 -10.33 8.40 -5.52
N LEU A 92 -10.21 7.64 -4.42
CA LEU A 92 -9.34 6.46 -4.37
C LEU A 92 -9.89 5.31 -5.22
N SER A 93 -11.21 5.20 -5.40
CA SER A 93 -11.79 4.27 -6.39
C SER A 93 -11.34 4.64 -7.81
N VAL A 94 -11.59 5.88 -8.25
CA VAL A 94 -11.22 6.32 -9.62
C VAL A 94 -9.72 6.19 -9.86
N ILE A 95 -8.87 6.50 -8.87
CA ILE A 95 -7.40 6.30 -8.97
C ILE A 95 -7.03 4.82 -9.15
N THR A 96 -7.74 3.90 -8.49
CA THR A 96 -7.49 2.45 -8.55
C THR A 96 -7.89 1.88 -9.90
N ASP A 97 -8.93 2.44 -10.53
CA ASP A 97 -9.42 2.02 -11.84
C ASP A 97 -8.59 2.56 -13.03
N VAL A 98 -7.67 3.52 -12.82
CA VAL A 98 -6.79 4.05 -13.89
C VAL A 98 -5.80 2.97 -14.37
N PRO A 99 -5.87 2.53 -15.63
CA PRO A 99 -4.91 1.57 -16.19
C PRO A 99 -3.59 2.26 -16.57
N ALA A 100 -2.57 1.47 -16.91
CA ALA A 100 -1.28 1.98 -17.38
C ALA A 100 -1.46 3.03 -18.51
N LEU A 101 -0.65 4.11 -18.52
CA LEU A 101 -0.89 5.27 -19.39
C LEU A 101 -0.78 4.96 -20.90
N ASP A 102 -0.13 3.86 -21.27
CA ASP A 102 -0.09 3.33 -22.64
C ASP A 102 -1.42 2.67 -23.05
N LEU A 103 -2.11 2.02 -22.10
CA LEU A 103 -3.48 1.54 -22.29
C LEU A 103 -4.49 2.69 -22.30
N VAL A 104 -4.30 3.71 -21.45
CA VAL A 104 -5.11 4.94 -21.53
C VAL A 104 -4.96 5.57 -22.91
N LEU A 105 -3.74 5.74 -23.42
CA LEU A 105 -3.50 6.32 -24.75
C LEU A 105 -4.21 5.53 -25.87
N GLN A 106 -4.19 4.19 -25.81
CA GLN A 106 -4.95 3.33 -26.73
C GLN A 106 -6.48 3.48 -26.60
N GLN A 107 -6.99 3.81 -25.41
CA GLN A 107 -8.42 4.08 -25.19
C GLN A 107 -8.83 5.47 -25.69
N LEU A 108 -7.94 6.47 -25.62
CA LEU A 108 -8.20 7.82 -26.14
C LEU A 108 -8.37 7.86 -27.68
N ASP A 109 -7.87 6.85 -28.40
CA ASP A 109 -8.08 6.67 -29.84
C ASP A 109 -9.49 6.13 -30.20
N ASN A 110 -10.26 5.65 -29.21
CA ASN A 110 -11.56 5.01 -29.42
C ASN A 110 -12.70 5.87 -28.85
N LEU A 111 -13.10 6.88 -29.62
CA LEU A 111 -14.06 7.91 -29.22
C LEU A 111 -15.38 7.34 -28.69
N ASP A 112 -15.92 6.30 -29.35
CA ASP A 112 -17.16 5.60 -28.98
C ASP A 112 -17.17 5.07 -27.54
N ASN A 113 -15.99 4.85 -26.94
CA ASN A 113 -15.83 4.24 -25.62
C ASN A 113 -15.37 5.21 -24.52
N LEU A 114 -15.13 6.50 -24.83
CA LEU A 114 -14.67 7.49 -23.84
C LEU A 114 -15.65 7.66 -22.67
N SER A 115 -16.94 7.49 -22.92
CA SER A 115 -18.01 7.54 -21.91
C SER A 115 -17.84 6.50 -20.79
N ASN A 116 -17.24 5.35 -21.07
CA ASN A 116 -16.97 4.30 -20.07
C ASN A 116 -15.79 4.63 -19.15
N ILE A 117 -15.01 5.65 -19.48
CA ILE A 117 -13.81 6.09 -18.74
C ILE A 117 -13.84 7.60 -18.45
N SER A 118 -15.04 8.22 -18.41
CA SER A 118 -15.19 9.67 -18.25
C SER A 118 -14.47 10.22 -17.03
N ASP A 119 -14.53 9.49 -15.92
CA ASP A 119 -14.08 9.98 -14.62
C ASP A 119 -12.56 9.85 -14.48
N ILE A 120 -12.00 8.82 -15.15
CA ILE A 120 -10.55 8.65 -15.37
C ILE A 120 -10.02 9.78 -16.27
N ILE A 121 -10.72 10.10 -17.37
CA ILE A 121 -10.36 11.21 -18.26
C ILE A 121 -10.40 12.54 -17.51
N ASP A 122 -11.46 12.82 -16.74
CA ASP A 122 -11.61 14.08 -16.02
C ASP A 122 -10.56 14.24 -14.90
N LEU A 123 -10.23 13.17 -14.17
CA LEU A 123 -9.19 13.18 -13.15
C LEU A 123 -7.78 13.32 -13.75
N LEU A 124 -7.45 12.56 -14.79
CA LEU A 124 -6.18 12.70 -15.50
C LEU A 124 -6.06 14.08 -16.15
N PHE A 125 -7.13 14.60 -16.77
CA PHE A 125 -7.14 15.93 -17.36
C PHE A 125 -6.93 17.01 -16.29
N TYR A 126 -7.50 16.85 -15.10
CA TYR A 126 -7.22 17.74 -13.97
C TYR A 126 -5.71 17.74 -13.64
N VAL A 127 -5.13 16.58 -13.33
CA VAL A 127 -3.75 16.47 -12.82
C VAL A 127 -2.71 16.80 -13.90
N LEU A 128 -2.90 16.32 -15.13
CA LEU A 128 -1.89 16.43 -16.19
C LEU A 128 -2.03 17.71 -17.01
N VAL A 129 -3.26 18.14 -17.36
CA VAL A 129 -3.51 19.25 -18.29
C VAL A 129 -3.90 20.55 -17.57
N ARG A 130 -4.90 20.51 -16.68
CA ARG A 130 -5.44 21.71 -16.02
C ARG A 130 -4.46 22.30 -15.00
N LEU A 131 -3.74 21.46 -14.25
CA LEU A 131 -2.58 21.89 -13.46
C LEU A 131 -1.38 22.18 -14.37
N LYS A 132 -1.51 23.21 -15.21
CA LYS A 132 -0.58 23.52 -16.30
C LYS A 132 0.84 23.86 -15.83
N GLU A 133 0.99 24.37 -14.60
CA GLU A 133 2.27 24.82 -14.05
C GLU A 133 2.52 24.26 -12.64
N PRO A 134 3.78 23.93 -12.30
CA PRO A 134 4.92 23.89 -13.21
C PRO A 134 4.83 22.71 -14.20
N ALA A 135 5.41 22.87 -15.37
CA ALA A 135 5.59 21.78 -16.32
C ALA A 135 6.81 20.94 -15.92
N LEU A 136 6.69 19.61 -15.99
CA LEU A 136 7.84 18.71 -15.92
C LEU A 136 8.34 18.40 -17.33
N LYS A 137 9.66 18.21 -17.46
CA LYS A 137 10.33 17.74 -18.66
C LYS A 137 11.38 16.71 -18.30
N THR A 138 11.39 15.56 -18.95
CA THR A 138 12.41 14.53 -18.79
C THR A 138 13.77 15.04 -19.28
N VAL A 139 14.81 14.91 -18.45
CA VAL A 139 16.20 15.20 -18.83
C VAL A 139 16.83 13.93 -19.43
N PRO A 140 17.42 13.99 -20.64
CA PRO A 140 18.13 12.86 -21.24
C PRO A 140 19.32 12.39 -20.38
N ALA A 141 19.57 11.08 -20.34
CA ALA A 141 20.56 10.46 -19.45
C ALA A 141 21.99 10.95 -19.69
N GLU A 142 22.28 11.34 -20.93
CA GLU A 142 23.54 11.89 -21.41
C GLU A 142 23.91 13.21 -20.72
N VAL A 143 22.93 13.92 -20.15
CA VAL A 143 23.08 15.24 -19.51
C VAL A 143 23.01 15.15 -17.98
N HIS A 144 22.77 13.96 -17.39
CA HIS A 144 22.57 13.82 -15.95
C HIS A 144 23.81 14.24 -15.14
N GLU A 145 25.02 13.86 -15.59
CA GLU A 145 26.27 14.28 -14.97
C GLU A 145 26.43 15.82 -14.98
N THR A 146 26.11 16.45 -16.12
CA THR A 146 26.18 17.91 -16.28
C THR A 146 25.16 18.64 -15.41
N VAL A 147 23.98 18.05 -15.16
CA VAL A 147 23.00 18.62 -14.21
C VAL A 147 23.52 18.53 -12.79
N LEU A 148 24.00 17.36 -12.35
CA LEU A 148 24.48 17.13 -10.98
C LEU A 148 25.72 17.97 -10.65
N ALA A 149 26.60 18.20 -11.63
CA ALA A 149 27.81 19.00 -11.46
C ALA A 149 27.55 20.46 -11.01
N ASN A 150 26.37 21.03 -11.31
CA ASN A 150 26.03 22.42 -10.92
C ASN A 150 25.86 22.62 -9.40
N ALA A 151 25.73 21.54 -8.61
CA ALA A 151 25.72 21.63 -7.15
C ALA A 151 27.12 21.60 -6.52
N HIS A 152 28.17 21.33 -7.32
CA HIS A 152 29.56 21.22 -6.86
C HIS A 152 29.78 20.23 -5.68
N SER A 153 28.94 19.20 -5.57
CA SER A 153 29.04 18.17 -4.53
C SER A 153 30.40 17.49 -4.54
N THR A 154 31.03 17.43 -3.38
CA THR A 154 32.34 16.81 -3.14
C THR A 154 32.23 15.32 -2.85
N LEU A 155 31.09 14.84 -2.34
CA LEU A 155 30.89 13.46 -1.91
C LEU A 155 30.24 12.60 -3.00
N SER A 156 30.87 11.46 -3.32
CA SER A 156 30.39 10.50 -4.32
C SER A 156 29.04 9.88 -3.90
N ALA A 157 27.97 10.22 -4.63
CA ALA A 157 26.60 9.86 -4.28
C ALA A 157 25.96 8.86 -5.27
N PRO A 158 25.02 8.00 -4.81
CA PRO A 158 24.16 7.20 -5.68
C PRO A 158 23.49 8.04 -6.78
N LYS A 159 23.67 7.64 -8.04
CA LYS A 159 23.10 8.33 -9.20
C LYS A 159 21.60 8.02 -9.34
N PRO A 160 20.74 9.03 -9.63
CA PRO A 160 19.32 8.81 -9.89
C PRO A 160 19.12 8.06 -11.21
N GLN A 161 18.01 7.32 -11.34
CA GLN A 161 17.67 6.68 -12.62
C GLN A 161 16.97 7.65 -13.59
N TYR A 162 16.33 8.69 -13.06
CA TYR A 162 15.63 9.70 -13.85
C TYR A 162 15.84 11.09 -13.23
N ILE A 163 16.01 12.08 -14.09
CA ILE A 163 16.02 13.51 -13.71
C ILE A 163 14.92 14.20 -14.49
N PHE A 164 14.08 14.98 -13.80
CA PHE A 164 13.04 15.81 -14.41
C PHE A 164 13.33 17.28 -14.14
N GLN A 165 13.37 18.11 -15.17
CA GLN A 165 13.45 19.55 -15.04
C GLN A 165 12.07 20.12 -14.71
N VAL A 166 12.03 21.00 -13.70
CA VAL A 166 10.86 21.80 -13.34
C VAL A 166 10.91 23.11 -14.12
N ALA A 167 9.88 23.37 -14.91
CA ALA A 167 9.79 24.51 -15.81
C ALA A 167 8.51 25.33 -15.54
N SER A 168 8.70 26.51 -14.96
CA SER A 168 7.68 27.56 -14.86
C SER A 168 7.48 28.25 -16.23
N SER A 169 6.29 28.79 -16.49
CA SER A 169 6.08 29.64 -17.66
C SER A 169 6.85 30.95 -17.52
N CYS A 170 7.45 31.43 -18.62
CA CYS A 170 8.08 32.74 -18.69
C CYS A 170 7.13 33.93 -18.40
N LYS A 171 5.81 33.68 -18.32
CA LYS A 171 4.76 34.66 -18.02
C LYS A 171 4.13 34.47 -16.62
N SER A 172 4.58 33.51 -15.80
CA SER A 172 3.97 33.30 -14.48
C SER A 172 4.48 34.33 -13.48
N THR A 173 3.61 34.71 -12.53
CA THR A 173 3.94 35.69 -11.48
C THR A 173 5.11 35.21 -10.61
N ALA A 174 5.21 33.90 -10.36
CA ALA A 174 6.33 33.29 -9.65
C ALA A 174 7.66 33.39 -10.42
N GLU A 175 7.66 33.19 -11.75
CA GLU A 175 8.87 33.32 -12.58
C GLU A 175 9.34 34.78 -12.70
N THR A 176 8.41 35.74 -12.76
CA THR A 176 8.73 37.18 -12.72
C THR A 176 9.31 37.58 -11.37
N LYS A 177 8.63 37.22 -10.27
CA LYS A 177 9.10 37.49 -8.89
C LYS A 177 10.48 36.90 -8.63
N TRP A 178 10.71 35.65 -9.06
CA TRP A 178 12.02 35.00 -8.97
C TRP A 178 13.11 35.80 -9.69
N LYS A 179 12.87 36.20 -10.94
CA LYS A 179 13.82 37.01 -11.72
C LYS A 179 14.09 38.36 -11.08
N GLU A 180 13.10 38.96 -10.41
CA GLU A 180 13.28 40.24 -9.73
C GLU A 180 14.16 40.12 -8.50
N LEU A 181 13.92 39.09 -7.65
CA LEU A 181 14.76 38.79 -6.50
C LEU A 181 16.20 38.39 -6.91
N ALA A 182 16.36 37.66 -8.03
CA ALA A 182 17.64 37.14 -8.46
C ALA A 182 18.56 38.15 -9.17
N LYS A 183 18.07 39.33 -9.62
CA LYS A 183 18.82 40.29 -10.46
C LYS A 183 20.22 40.66 -9.95
N ASN A 184 20.37 40.81 -8.63
CA ASN A 184 21.57 41.36 -7.98
C ASN A 184 22.27 40.36 -7.06
N HIS A 185 21.86 39.08 -7.08
CA HIS A 185 22.27 38.07 -6.12
C HIS A 185 22.89 36.85 -6.83
N HIS A 186 23.82 36.18 -6.17
CA HIS A 186 24.37 34.92 -6.68
C HIS A 186 23.29 33.81 -6.61
N ILE A 187 23.26 32.91 -7.59
CA ILE A 187 22.37 31.74 -7.57
C ILE A 187 23.24 30.48 -7.47
N PHE A 188 23.04 29.70 -6.42
CA PHE A 188 23.68 28.40 -6.24
C PHE A 188 22.64 27.27 -6.25
N TYR A 189 23.12 26.03 -6.32
CA TYR A 189 22.28 24.84 -6.24
C TYR A 189 22.47 24.11 -4.90
N ALA A 190 21.38 23.62 -4.32
CA ALA A 190 21.40 22.78 -3.13
C ALA A 190 20.27 21.74 -3.18
N TYR A 191 20.44 20.63 -2.46
CA TYR A 191 19.51 19.51 -2.44
C TYR A 191 18.58 19.57 -1.22
N HIS A 192 17.38 19.00 -1.40
CA HIS A 192 16.36 18.80 -0.38
C HIS A 192 15.74 17.40 -0.52
N GLY A 193 15.98 16.52 0.46
CA GLY A 193 15.33 15.22 0.56
C GLY A 193 14.05 15.28 1.38
N ASN A 194 12.96 14.66 0.91
CA ASN A 194 11.69 14.60 1.62
C ASN A 194 10.97 13.26 1.36
N ARG A 195 9.84 12.99 2.03
CA ARG A 195 9.04 11.77 1.76
C ARG A 195 8.31 11.92 0.40
N LEU A 196 8.20 10.84 -0.37
CA LEU A 196 7.64 10.85 -1.72
C LEU A 196 6.29 11.57 -1.83
N GLU A 197 5.38 11.34 -0.89
CA GLU A 197 4.02 11.91 -0.91
C GLU A 197 4.00 13.45 -0.78
N ASN A 198 5.04 14.07 -0.20
CA ASN A 198 5.13 15.51 -0.09
C ASN A 198 5.47 16.17 -1.45
N PHE A 199 6.04 15.44 -2.41
CA PHE A 199 6.51 16.01 -3.66
C PHE A 199 5.40 16.50 -4.59
N TYR A 200 4.15 16.06 -4.43
CA TYR A 200 3.02 16.64 -5.14
C TYR A 200 2.73 18.08 -4.67
N THR A 201 2.58 18.32 -3.36
CA THR A 201 2.46 19.70 -2.83
C THR A 201 3.70 20.53 -3.15
N ILE A 202 4.91 19.99 -2.97
CA ILE A 202 6.17 20.71 -3.24
C ILE A 202 6.27 21.13 -4.72
N LEU A 203 5.82 20.29 -5.66
CA LEU A 203 5.82 20.63 -7.07
C LEU A 203 4.84 21.78 -7.37
N ASN A 204 3.63 21.75 -6.82
CA ASN A 204 2.60 22.75 -7.12
C ASN A 204 2.73 24.06 -6.32
N PHE A 205 3.37 24.04 -5.15
CA PHE A 205 3.41 25.18 -4.22
C PHE A 205 4.82 25.56 -3.69
N GLY A 206 5.88 24.89 -4.17
CA GLY A 206 7.25 25.12 -3.72
C GLY A 206 7.57 24.47 -2.36
N LEU A 207 8.79 24.71 -1.86
CA LEU A 207 9.24 24.20 -0.56
C LEU A 207 8.69 25.07 0.57
N GLN A 208 7.60 24.63 1.19
CA GLN A 208 6.93 25.35 2.28
C GLN A 208 7.46 24.90 3.65
N GLN A 209 7.77 25.84 4.56
CA GLN A 209 8.32 25.56 5.89
C GLN A 209 7.56 24.45 6.65
N HIS A 210 6.23 24.49 6.64
CA HIS A 210 5.37 23.54 7.39
C HIS A 210 5.33 22.11 6.81
N LEU A 211 5.93 21.87 5.64
CA LEU A 211 6.13 20.53 5.08
C LEU A 211 7.45 19.90 5.54
N ASN A 212 8.32 20.68 6.18
CA ASN A 212 9.52 20.23 6.85
C ASN A 212 9.20 19.82 8.29
N LYS A 213 10.06 19.01 8.91
CA LYS A 213 10.00 18.79 10.35
C LYS A 213 10.65 19.97 11.04
N ASN A 214 9.98 20.60 12.00
CA ASN A 214 10.65 21.49 12.95
C ASN A 214 11.73 20.67 13.67
N THR A 215 12.99 21.10 13.60
CA THR A 215 14.09 20.50 14.36
C THR A 215 14.63 21.52 15.37
N LEU A 216 15.52 21.07 16.26
CA LEU A 216 16.20 21.92 17.24
C LEU A 216 17.02 23.06 16.60
N LEU A 217 17.30 22.98 15.29
CA LEU A 217 18.08 23.95 14.52
C LEU A 217 17.30 25.20 14.08
N GLY A 218 15.99 25.27 14.37
CA GLY A 218 15.11 26.41 14.04
C GLY A 218 14.23 26.21 12.80
N ASN A 219 13.33 27.16 12.55
CA ASN A 219 12.31 27.06 11.49
C ASN A 219 12.85 27.53 10.12
N GLY A 220 12.67 26.71 9.07
CA GLY A 220 13.05 27.07 7.70
C GLY A 220 12.98 25.90 6.72
N VAL A 221 13.63 26.08 5.57
CA VAL A 221 13.88 25.03 4.57
C VAL A 221 15.34 24.60 4.67
N TYR A 222 15.56 23.36 5.13
CA TYR A 222 16.89 22.75 5.19
C TYR A 222 17.33 22.31 3.79
N LEU A 223 18.50 22.78 3.37
CA LEU A 223 19.16 22.44 2.11
C LEU A 223 20.63 22.06 2.37
N SER A 224 21.22 21.23 1.50
CA SER A 224 22.65 20.87 1.58
C SER A 224 23.28 20.82 0.18
N PRO A 225 24.54 21.24 -0.01
CA PRO A 225 25.23 21.11 -1.30
C PRO A 225 25.59 19.64 -1.63
N GLU A 226 25.54 18.76 -0.64
CA GLU A 226 25.89 17.34 -0.78
C GLU A 226 24.65 16.46 -0.95
N LEU A 227 24.54 15.81 -2.11
CA LEU A 227 23.45 14.88 -2.42
C LEU A 227 23.36 13.72 -1.41
N ASN A 228 24.51 13.25 -0.92
CA ASN A 228 24.59 12.21 0.13
C ASN A 228 23.98 12.64 1.47
N ILE A 229 24.02 13.93 1.82
CA ILE A 229 23.41 14.42 3.07
C ILE A 229 21.89 14.49 2.92
N SER A 230 21.37 14.81 1.73
CA SER A 230 19.92 14.83 1.47
C SER A 230 19.30 13.44 1.29
N LEU A 231 20.06 12.45 0.80
CA LEU A 231 19.56 11.09 0.51
C LEU A 231 18.84 10.39 1.69
N PRO A 232 19.35 10.41 2.94
CA PRO A 232 18.65 9.84 4.09
C PRO A 232 17.28 10.46 4.40
N TYR A 233 17.04 11.71 4.01
CA TYR A 233 15.74 12.37 4.18
C TYR A 233 14.75 12.02 3.06
N SER A 234 15.27 11.51 1.92
CA SER A 234 14.51 11.05 0.75
C SER A 234 13.86 9.68 0.98
N HIS A 235 12.87 9.63 1.87
CA HIS A 235 12.19 8.39 2.24
C HIS A 235 11.44 7.81 1.03
N GLY A 236 11.80 6.59 0.63
CA GLY A 236 11.11 5.85 -0.41
C GLY A 236 9.65 5.58 -0.04
N GLY A 237 8.75 5.75 -1.00
CA GLY A 237 7.33 5.52 -0.86
C GLY A 237 6.74 4.80 -2.08
N PHE A 238 5.47 4.42 -1.98
CA PHE A 238 4.72 3.89 -3.10
C PHE A 238 4.24 5.04 -4.00
N GLY A 239 4.59 4.97 -5.28
CA GLY A 239 4.04 5.84 -6.32
C GLY A 239 2.76 5.24 -6.87
N TRP A 240 2.67 5.13 -8.19
CA TRP A 240 1.58 4.42 -8.86
C TRP A 240 2.00 3.03 -9.32
N GLY A 241 1.20 2.01 -9.02
CA GLY A 241 1.56 0.60 -9.27
C GLY A 241 1.76 0.22 -10.74
N ALA A 242 1.13 0.97 -11.66
CA ALA A 242 1.24 0.79 -13.11
C ALA A 242 2.21 1.79 -13.78
N SER A 243 3.00 2.53 -13.01
CA SER A 243 4.03 3.46 -13.50
C SER A 243 5.10 2.75 -14.34
N CYS A 244 5.42 3.33 -15.51
CA CYS A 244 6.55 2.89 -16.33
C CYS A 244 7.92 3.25 -15.72
N ILE A 245 7.95 4.19 -14.78
CA ILE A 245 9.14 4.60 -14.01
C ILE A 245 9.36 3.63 -12.85
N GLY A 246 8.27 3.25 -12.16
CA GLY A 246 8.22 2.15 -11.19
C GLY A 246 7.36 2.47 -9.97
N GLY A 247 6.64 1.47 -9.44
CA GLY A 247 5.70 1.66 -8.33
C GLY A 247 6.28 1.99 -6.95
N HIS A 248 7.61 1.99 -6.78
CA HIS A 248 8.28 2.41 -5.53
C HIS A 248 9.41 3.39 -5.85
N LEU A 249 9.26 4.63 -5.39
CA LEU A 249 10.10 5.76 -5.74
C LEU A 249 10.65 6.47 -4.49
N SER A 250 11.86 7.01 -4.60
CA SER A 250 12.43 8.01 -3.69
C SER A 250 12.78 9.24 -4.54
N CYS A 251 12.70 10.46 -3.98
CA CYS A 251 12.79 11.70 -4.75
C CYS A 251 13.51 12.80 -3.98
N ILE A 252 14.43 13.51 -4.65
CA ILE A 252 15.16 14.66 -4.10
C ILE A 252 14.91 15.86 -5.00
N ALA A 253 14.57 17.00 -4.39
CA ALA A 253 14.57 18.28 -5.09
C ALA A 253 16.02 18.80 -5.16
N MET A 254 16.48 19.09 -6.36
CA MET A 254 17.63 19.96 -6.60
C MET A 254 17.09 21.37 -6.85
N CYS A 255 17.42 22.29 -5.96
CA CYS A 255 16.86 23.63 -5.91
C CYS A 255 17.86 24.65 -6.44
N GLU A 256 17.36 25.66 -7.16
CA GLU A 256 18.07 26.94 -7.29
C GLU A 256 17.78 27.75 -6.01
N VAL A 257 18.81 28.41 -5.48
CA VAL A 257 18.79 29.21 -4.24
C VAL A 257 19.41 30.57 -4.50
N ILE A 258 18.71 31.64 -4.12
CA ILE A 258 19.19 33.03 -4.22
C ILE A 258 19.97 33.38 -2.96
N ASP A 259 21.26 33.64 -3.10
CA ASP A 259 22.13 34.11 -2.01
C ASP A 259 21.81 35.56 -1.64
N ALA A 260 20.87 35.71 -0.71
CA ALA A 260 20.49 36.97 -0.09
C ALA A 260 20.75 36.88 1.44
N PRO A 261 21.70 37.65 2.00
CA PRO A 261 22.12 37.52 3.40
C PRO A 261 21.01 37.65 4.46
N GLU A 262 19.91 38.33 4.14
CA GLU A 262 18.77 38.54 5.05
C GLU A 262 17.82 37.33 5.16
N GLY A 263 17.91 36.36 4.23
CA GLY A 263 16.98 35.24 4.13
C GLY A 263 17.58 33.83 4.23
N ILE A 264 18.91 33.71 4.31
CA ILE A 264 19.62 32.44 4.49
C ILE A 264 20.42 32.46 5.79
N ASN A 265 20.12 31.55 6.70
CA ASN A 265 20.95 31.31 7.87
C ASN A 265 22.02 30.27 7.53
N TYR A 266 23.26 30.73 7.51
CA TYR A 266 24.47 29.94 7.25
C TYR A 266 24.94 29.20 8.51
N GLN A 267 24.22 28.14 8.89
CA GLN A 267 24.66 27.26 9.97
C GLN A 267 25.84 26.39 9.53
N LYS A 268 27.04 26.77 10.00
CA LYS A 268 28.13 25.80 10.12
C LYS A 268 27.73 24.75 11.16
N PRO A 269 28.04 23.45 10.95
CA PRO A 269 27.93 22.46 12.01
C PRO A 269 28.86 22.88 13.15
N VAL A 270 28.37 22.88 14.38
CA VAL A 270 29.16 23.31 15.53
C VAL A 270 30.28 22.30 15.76
N SER A 271 31.53 22.75 15.57
CA SER A 271 32.70 22.08 16.11
C SER A 271 32.67 22.24 17.62
N ASN A 272 32.38 21.17 18.36
CA ASN A 272 32.29 21.17 19.82
C ASN A 272 33.68 21.27 20.49
N GLU A 273 34.39 22.36 20.25
CA GLU A 273 35.54 22.80 21.05
C GLU A 273 35.05 23.65 22.25
N GLY A 274 34.23 23.05 23.10
CA GLY A 274 33.64 23.72 24.26
C GLY A 274 32.63 22.85 25.00
N ASP A 275 32.99 22.47 26.22
CA ASP A 275 32.27 21.59 27.17
C ASP A 275 31.86 20.19 26.69
N GLY A 276 32.04 19.21 27.57
CA GLY A 276 31.93 17.79 27.25
C GLY A 276 30.60 17.13 27.62
N ILE A 277 30.58 15.80 27.50
CA ILE A 277 29.46 14.91 27.85
C ILE A 277 28.26 15.01 26.89
N TYR A 278 28.45 14.57 25.65
CA TYR A 278 27.69 13.47 25.02
C TYR A 278 28.17 13.28 23.57
N GLU A 279 29.00 12.27 23.33
CA GLU A 279 29.44 11.91 21.97
C GLU A 279 28.36 11.08 21.26
N ASP A 280 27.85 11.55 20.12
CA ASP A 280 27.07 10.71 19.20
C ASP A 280 28.05 9.85 18.38
N GLU A 281 28.05 8.53 18.60
CA GLU A 281 28.90 7.54 17.90
C GLU A 281 28.85 7.71 16.36
N LYS A 282 27.73 8.21 15.84
CA LYS A 282 27.51 8.44 14.42
C LYS A 282 28.39 9.56 13.83
N SER A 283 28.90 10.47 14.68
CA SER A 283 29.84 11.52 14.24
C SER A 283 31.27 10.98 14.12
N LYS A 284 31.74 10.20 15.10
CA LYS A 284 33.09 9.59 15.08
C LYS A 284 33.34 8.74 13.83
N LEU A 285 32.37 7.91 13.44
CA LEU A 285 32.42 7.09 12.23
C LEU A 285 32.55 7.88 10.91
N LEU A 286 32.28 9.20 10.91
CA LEU A 286 32.48 10.08 9.76
C LEU A 286 33.84 10.79 9.85
N THR A 287 34.24 11.25 11.04
CA THR A 287 35.56 11.87 11.28
C THR A 287 36.71 10.90 10.99
N GLU A 288 36.55 9.61 11.31
CA GLU A 288 37.55 8.56 11.06
C GLU A 288 37.82 8.30 9.56
N GLN A 289 37.00 8.80 8.64
CA GLN A 289 37.24 8.72 7.19
C GLN A 289 38.03 9.90 6.60
N GLY A 290 38.60 10.79 7.44
CA GLY A 290 39.57 11.79 7.00
C GLY A 290 38.99 12.95 6.18
N CYS A 291 37.68 13.16 6.24
CA CYS A 291 37.00 14.23 5.53
C CYS A 291 36.99 15.54 6.35
N ASP A 292 38.06 16.34 6.23
CA ASP A 292 38.14 17.72 6.76
C ASP A 292 37.28 18.73 5.96
N GLY A 293 36.04 18.30 5.63
CA GLY A 293 35.07 19.05 4.84
C GLY A 293 33.94 19.54 5.74
N GLN A 294 33.95 20.83 6.08
CA GLN A 294 32.90 21.47 6.88
C GLN A 294 31.53 21.24 6.22
N MET A 295 30.69 20.37 6.78
CA MET A 295 29.36 20.01 6.25
C MET A 295 28.37 21.18 6.35
N THR A 296 28.53 22.19 5.49
CA THR A 296 27.66 23.36 5.46
C THR A 296 26.22 22.96 5.15
N GLN A 297 25.30 23.33 6.04
CA GLN A 297 23.85 23.21 5.81
C GLN A 297 23.25 24.61 5.74
N TYR A 298 22.34 24.81 4.80
CA TYR A 298 21.65 26.09 4.63
C TYR A 298 20.25 25.98 5.21
N ILE A 299 19.88 26.88 6.12
CA ILE A 299 18.50 27.04 6.57
C ILE A 299 17.96 28.29 5.92
N VAL A 300 17.20 28.13 4.84
CA VAL A 300 16.56 29.25 4.16
C VAL A 300 15.25 29.56 4.85
N THR A 301 15.14 30.75 5.45
CA THR A 301 13.94 31.17 6.18
C THR A 301 12.88 31.66 5.22
N ASN A 302 13.26 32.44 4.20
CA ASN A 302 12.34 32.92 3.18
C ASN A 302 12.19 31.94 2.02
N CYS A 303 11.05 31.25 1.95
CA CYS A 303 10.70 30.33 0.86
C CYS A 303 10.76 30.94 -0.54
N ASP A 304 10.59 32.26 -0.69
CA ASP A 304 10.70 32.93 -2.00
C ASP A 304 12.11 32.88 -2.61
N LEU A 305 13.14 32.63 -1.80
CA LEU A 305 14.54 32.52 -2.23
C LEU A 305 14.92 31.12 -2.70
N VAL A 306 14.00 30.14 -2.65
CA VAL A 306 14.24 28.74 -3.06
C VAL A 306 13.20 28.28 -4.07
N ARG A 307 13.64 27.69 -5.18
CA ARG A 307 12.73 26.95 -6.08
C ARG A 307 13.29 25.60 -6.47
N VAL A 308 12.42 24.59 -6.55
CA VAL A 308 12.80 23.30 -7.12
C VAL A 308 13.05 23.49 -8.61
N ARG A 309 14.24 23.07 -9.08
CA ARG A 309 14.66 23.21 -10.47
C ARG A 309 14.80 21.88 -11.20
N TYR A 310 15.28 20.86 -10.50
CA TYR A 310 15.25 19.47 -10.96
C TYR A 310 14.73 18.55 -9.86
N MET A 311 14.12 17.44 -10.27
CA MET A 311 13.71 16.35 -9.40
C MET A 311 14.54 15.11 -9.76
N LEU A 312 15.34 14.64 -8.80
CA LEU A 312 16.17 13.44 -8.93
C LEU A 312 15.35 12.26 -8.41
N VAL A 313 14.97 11.33 -9.29
CA VAL A 313 14.08 10.22 -8.97
C VAL A 313 14.84 8.89 -8.94
N TYR A 314 14.74 8.24 -7.79
CA TYR A 314 15.35 6.97 -7.46
C TYR A 314 14.29 5.86 -7.53
N ALA A 315 14.24 5.15 -8.66
CA ALA A 315 13.27 4.10 -8.92
C ALA A 315 13.79 2.74 -8.41
N LYS A 316 13.18 2.21 -7.36
CA LYS A 316 13.54 0.89 -6.83
C LYS A 316 12.91 -0.19 -7.72
N GLN A 317 13.68 -0.72 -8.67
CA GLN A 317 13.22 -1.77 -9.58
C GLN A 317 12.59 -2.95 -8.79
N PRO A 318 11.32 -3.30 -9.04
CA PRO A 318 10.71 -4.45 -8.40
C PRO A 318 11.33 -5.73 -8.97
N ALA A 319 12.10 -6.45 -8.15
CA ALA A 319 12.89 -7.62 -8.55
C ALA A 319 12.08 -8.81 -9.13
N SER A 320 10.77 -8.68 -9.23
CA SER A 320 9.82 -9.67 -9.79
C SER A 320 9.33 -9.34 -11.20
N MET A 321 9.41 -8.09 -11.67
CA MET A 321 8.89 -7.68 -13.00
C MET A 321 10.00 -7.52 -14.05
N ARG A 322 10.74 -8.60 -14.31
CA ARG A 322 11.53 -8.72 -15.54
C ARG A 322 10.61 -9.02 -16.74
N PHE A 323 10.06 -7.97 -17.34
CA PHE A 323 9.65 -8.00 -18.74
C PHE A 323 10.87 -7.62 -19.60
N PRO A 324 11.52 -8.57 -20.29
CA PRO A 324 12.63 -8.23 -21.19
C PRO A 324 12.06 -7.64 -22.48
N THR A 325 12.09 -6.31 -22.60
CA THR A 325 12.22 -5.67 -23.90
C THR A 325 13.54 -6.12 -24.55
N ALA A 326 13.58 -6.13 -25.89
CA ALA A 326 14.75 -6.60 -26.65
C ALA A 326 16.00 -5.73 -26.34
N ASN A 327 17.24 -6.18 -26.56
CA ASN A 327 17.70 -7.02 -27.67
C ASN A 327 19.07 -7.71 -27.39
N VAL A 328 19.68 -8.30 -28.43
CA VAL A 328 21.07 -8.84 -28.51
C VAL A 328 21.33 -10.24 -27.91
N ASN A 329 20.94 -11.23 -28.71
CA ASN A 329 21.82 -12.31 -29.21
C ASN A 329 22.79 -13.03 -28.23
N ARG A 330 22.39 -14.20 -27.71
CA ARG A 330 23.32 -15.34 -27.48
C ARG A 330 22.60 -16.69 -27.44
N ASN A 331 23.06 -17.66 -28.23
CA ASN A 331 22.42 -18.96 -28.44
C ASN A 331 22.66 -19.98 -27.30
N VAL A 332 21.83 -19.98 -26.25
CA VAL A 332 21.68 -21.14 -25.32
C VAL A 332 20.20 -21.31 -24.88
N GLY A 333 19.27 -21.32 -25.83
CA GLY A 333 17.81 -21.41 -25.59
C GLY A 333 17.32 -22.80 -25.16
N GLY A 334 17.91 -23.41 -24.12
CA GLY A 334 17.59 -24.76 -23.68
C GLY A 334 16.17 -24.93 -23.12
N LEU A 335 15.66 -26.18 -23.17
CA LEU A 335 14.28 -26.59 -22.87
C LEU A 335 13.62 -25.95 -21.64
N ARG A 336 14.42 -25.65 -20.59
CA ARG A 336 13.99 -24.98 -19.35
C ARG A 336 13.32 -23.63 -19.58
N GLN A 337 13.81 -22.83 -20.52
CA GLN A 337 13.25 -21.49 -20.81
C GLN A 337 11.93 -21.57 -21.60
N TRP A 338 11.77 -22.62 -22.42
CA TRP A 338 10.50 -22.94 -23.09
C TRP A 338 9.44 -23.41 -22.08
N LEU A 339 9.79 -24.33 -21.18
CA LEU A 339 8.89 -24.79 -20.11
C LEU A 339 8.45 -23.66 -19.17
N ALA A 340 9.36 -22.74 -18.81
CA ALA A 340 9.05 -21.57 -17.99
C ALA A 340 8.07 -20.59 -18.69
N ARG A 341 8.10 -20.51 -20.03
CA ARG A 341 7.16 -19.71 -20.83
C ARG A 341 5.79 -20.38 -20.95
N HIS A 342 5.75 -21.71 -21.09
CA HIS A 342 4.53 -22.48 -21.30
C HIS A 342 4.03 -23.17 -20.02
N LYS A 343 3.85 -22.39 -18.94
CA LYS A 343 3.41 -22.87 -17.61
C LYS A 343 2.23 -23.84 -17.66
N LEU A 344 1.19 -23.52 -18.44
CA LEU A 344 -0.02 -24.36 -18.58
C LEU A 344 0.27 -25.72 -19.23
N PHE A 345 1.14 -25.76 -20.26
CA PHE A 345 1.61 -27.01 -20.86
C PHE A 345 2.49 -27.80 -19.88
N SER A 346 3.37 -27.14 -19.13
CA SER A 346 4.20 -27.79 -18.12
C SER A 346 3.37 -28.40 -16.98
N ILE A 347 2.26 -27.76 -16.58
CA ILE A 347 1.30 -28.31 -15.61
C ILE A 347 0.55 -29.50 -16.21
N LEU A 348 0.07 -29.40 -17.46
CA LEU A 348 -0.65 -30.49 -18.13
C LEU A 348 0.26 -31.71 -18.37
N LEU A 349 1.52 -31.49 -18.73
CA LEU A 349 2.55 -32.53 -18.87
C LEU A 349 2.87 -33.18 -17.51
N GLY A 350 3.01 -32.39 -16.45
CA GLY A 350 3.19 -32.89 -15.09
C GLY A 350 2.00 -33.71 -14.59
N TYR A 351 0.78 -33.28 -14.89
CA TYR A 351 -0.45 -34.01 -14.58
C TYR A 351 -0.58 -35.30 -15.40
N GLY A 352 -0.23 -35.28 -16.69
CA GLY A 352 -0.17 -36.48 -17.54
C GLY A 352 0.87 -37.49 -17.03
N LEU A 353 2.05 -37.02 -16.60
CA LEU A 353 3.07 -37.87 -15.96
C LEU A 353 2.59 -38.41 -14.61
N MET A 354 1.85 -37.63 -13.82
CA MET A 354 1.24 -38.09 -12.56
C MET A 354 0.17 -39.17 -12.80
N LEU A 355 -0.68 -39.02 -13.81
CA LEU A 355 -1.64 -40.06 -14.20
C LEU A 355 -0.93 -41.32 -14.72
N ALA A 356 0.17 -41.16 -15.47
CA ALA A 356 0.98 -42.28 -15.91
C ALA A 356 1.65 -43.02 -14.75
N THR A 357 2.23 -42.33 -13.76
CA THR A 357 2.84 -42.98 -12.59
C THR A 357 1.80 -43.65 -11.69
N ILE A 358 0.59 -43.08 -11.55
CA ILE A 358 -0.54 -43.76 -10.90
C ILE A 358 -0.95 -45.03 -11.68
N GLY A 359 -0.97 -44.97 -13.02
CA GLY A 359 -1.20 -46.13 -13.88
C GLY A 359 -0.15 -47.24 -13.70
N PHE A 360 1.14 -46.87 -13.65
CA PHE A 360 2.23 -47.83 -13.38
C PHE A 360 2.21 -48.37 -11.95
N ALA A 361 1.83 -47.57 -10.95
CA ALA A 361 1.72 -47.99 -9.55
C ALA A 361 0.60 -49.03 -9.33
N ASN A 362 -0.41 -49.08 -10.21
CA ASN A 362 -1.46 -50.09 -10.20
C ASN A 362 -1.02 -51.45 -10.80
N ASN A 363 0.26 -51.59 -11.20
CA ASN A 363 0.81 -52.87 -11.63
C ASN A 363 1.38 -53.67 -10.44
N GLN A 364 1.03 -54.95 -10.37
CA GLN A 364 1.18 -55.79 -9.16
C GLN A 364 2.58 -55.84 -8.49
N PRO A 365 3.72 -55.78 -9.20
CA PRO A 365 5.04 -55.89 -8.54
C PRO A 365 5.34 -54.80 -7.50
N ILE A 366 4.76 -53.60 -7.63
CA ILE A 366 5.10 -52.45 -6.77
C ILE A 366 4.52 -52.56 -5.35
N HIS A 367 3.43 -53.31 -5.16
CA HIS A 367 2.82 -53.52 -3.83
C HIS A 367 3.77 -54.20 -2.81
N TYR A 368 4.78 -54.94 -3.28
CA TYR A 368 5.77 -55.57 -2.41
C TYR A 368 6.65 -54.53 -1.69
N TYR A 369 7.14 -53.52 -2.42
CA TYR A 369 8.03 -52.50 -1.87
C TYR A 369 7.33 -51.54 -0.90
N TYR A 370 6.08 -51.16 -1.18
CA TYR A 370 5.29 -50.32 -0.27
C TYR A 370 5.10 -50.94 1.13
N LYS A 371 4.89 -52.26 1.20
CA LYS A 371 4.77 -52.98 2.49
C LYS A 371 6.05 -52.96 3.32
N ILE A 372 7.23 -52.89 2.70
CA ILE A 372 8.52 -52.81 3.42
C ILE A 372 8.75 -51.40 3.96
N LEU A 373 8.34 -50.37 3.22
CA LEU A 373 8.60 -48.97 3.57
C LEU A 373 7.67 -48.46 4.67
N LEU A 374 6.37 -48.80 4.61
CA LEU A 374 5.40 -48.47 5.67
C LEU A 374 5.77 -49.10 7.02
N LYS A 375 6.29 -50.34 7.02
CA LYS A 375 6.72 -51.05 8.23
C LYS A 375 7.92 -50.44 8.95
N LYS A 376 8.52 -49.38 8.41
CA LYS A 376 9.56 -48.56 9.06
C LYS A 376 9.08 -47.18 9.54
N LEU A 377 7.86 -46.76 9.19
CA LEU A 377 7.29 -45.47 9.60
C LEU A 377 6.37 -45.58 10.82
N ASP A 378 5.67 -46.71 11.01
CA ASP A 378 4.80 -46.97 12.18
C ASP A 378 5.53 -46.95 13.54
N ILE A 379 6.86 -47.05 13.55
CA ILE A 379 7.68 -46.98 14.78
C ILE A 379 7.99 -45.53 15.19
N ALA A 380 7.77 -44.55 14.30
CA ALA A 380 8.24 -43.18 14.47
C ALA A 380 7.16 -42.15 14.90
N TYR A 381 5.90 -42.55 15.09
CA TYR A 381 4.82 -41.61 15.41
C TYR A 381 3.81 -42.13 16.45
N SER A 382 4.22 -42.12 17.72
CA SER A 382 3.31 -42.20 18.87
C SER A 382 3.70 -41.13 19.90
N SER A 383 2.74 -40.73 20.75
CA SER A 383 2.80 -39.57 21.66
C SER A 383 2.75 -38.21 20.92
N VAL A 384 2.13 -37.13 21.44
CA VAL A 384 1.36 -36.91 22.68
C VAL A 384 0.01 -36.25 22.34
N LYS A 385 -1.04 -36.56 23.12
CA LYS A 385 -2.36 -35.91 23.09
C LYS A 385 -2.39 -34.75 24.11
N HIS A 386 -2.91 -33.58 23.76
CA HIS A 386 -3.36 -32.60 24.77
C HIS A 386 -4.53 -31.74 24.28
N GLU A 387 -5.37 -31.35 25.23
CA GLU A 387 -6.62 -30.61 25.05
C GLU A 387 -6.79 -29.64 26.24
N THR A 388 -7.79 -28.74 26.18
CA THR A 388 -8.25 -27.82 27.24
C THR A 388 -7.22 -26.87 27.91
N VAL A 389 -7.29 -25.57 27.54
CA VAL A 389 -7.32 -24.44 28.51
C VAL A 389 -8.23 -23.34 27.92
N LEU A 390 -9.44 -23.17 28.47
CA LEU A 390 -10.31 -22.00 28.23
C LEU A 390 -11.26 -21.78 29.42
N ALA A 391 -10.73 -21.21 30.50
CA ALA A 391 -11.48 -20.65 31.62
C ALA A 391 -10.64 -19.57 32.32
N ASN A 392 -11.30 -18.67 33.06
CA ASN A 392 -10.75 -17.59 33.89
C ASN A 392 -10.34 -16.28 33.18
N ALA A 393 -11.37 -15.50 32.79
CA ALA A 393 -11.38 -14.05 32.95
C ALA A 393 -12.84 -13.61 33.16
N HIS A 394 -13.15 -12.96 34.29
CA HIS A 394 -14.49 -12.42 34.59
C HIS A 394 -14.50 -10.90 34.40
N SER A 395 -15.63 -10.39 33.88
CA SER A 395 -16.00 -8.96 33.75
C SER A 395 -15.03 -8.11 32.89
N THR A 396 -15.41 -6.98 32.30
CA THR A 396 -16.73 -6.42 31.95
C THR A 396 -16.60 -5.60 30.65
N LEU A 397 -17.71 -5.31 29.96
CA LEU A 397 -17.77 -4.59 28.67
C LEU A 397 -17.11 -5.33 27.48
N SER A 398 -17.91 -5.71 26.49
CA SER A 398 -17.51 -6.67 25.44
C SER A 398 -16.55 -6.08 24.40
N ALA A 399 -15.27 -6.41 24.52
CA ALA A 399 -14.29 -6.24 23.44
C ALA A 399 -14.72 -6.99 22.18
N PRO A 400 -14.46 -6.48 20.96
CA PRO A 400 -14.68 -7.23 19.73
C PRO A 400 -13.78 -8.47 19.71
N LYS A 401 -14.36 -9.61 19.34
CA LYS A 401 -13.64 -10.89 19.27
C LYS A 401 -12.68 -10.91 18.06
N PRO A 402 -11.39 -11.27 18.24
CA PRO A 402 -10.48 -11.46 17.11
C PRO A 402 -10.94 -12.63 16.23
N GLN A 403 -10.70 -12.53 14.93
CA GLN A 403 -11.14 -13.53 13.95
C GLN A 403 -10.11 -14.64 13.77
N TYR A 404 -8.83 -14.30 13.90
CA TYR A 404 -7.72 -15.24 13.92
C TYR A 404 -6.85 -14.97 15.15
N ILE A 405 -6.35 -16.04 15.77
CA ILE A 405 -5.36 -15.97 16.84
C ILE A 405 -4.20 -16.89 16.43
N PHE A 406 -3.03 -16.31 16.20
CA PHE A 406 -1.82 -17.04 15.85
C PHE A 406 -0.95 -17.21 17.10
N GLN A 407 -0.51 -18.44 17.40
CA GLN A 407 0.48 -18.67 18.45
C GLN A 407 1.88 -18.41 17.90
N VAL A 408 2.67 -17.61 18.61
CA VAL A 408 4.08 -17.38 18.29
C VAL A 408 4.90 -18.50 18.93
N ALA A 409 5.68 -19.20 18.10
CA ALA A 409 6.46 -20.36 18.49
C ALA A 409 7.96 -20.10 18.26
N SER A 410 8.69 -19.87 19.36
CA SER A 410 10.15 -19.81 19.35
C SER A 410 10.75 -21.16 18.92
N SER A 411 11.83 -21.13 18.13
CA SER A 411 12.69 -22.29 17.99
C SER A 411 13.35 -22.63 19.33
N CYS A 412 13.29 -23.89 19.76
CA CYS A 412 13.87 -24.36 21.02
C CYS A 412 15.40 -24.25 21.10
N LYS A 413 16.06 -23.83 20.02
CA LYS A 413 17.52 -23.61 19.93
C LYS A 413 17.92 -22.13 19.92
N SER A 414 16.99 -21.18 20.10
CA SER A 414 17.36 -19.76 20.17
C SER A 414 17.90 -19.37 21.56
N THR A 415 18.93 -18.53 21.58
CA THR A 415 19.52 -17.96 22.81
C THR A 415 18.53 -17.07 23.57
N ALA A 416 17.56 -16.47 22.88
CA ALA A 416 16.46 -15.73 23.50
C ALA A 416 15.50 -16.65 24.28
N GLU A 417 15.18 -17.84 23.75
CA GLU A 417 14.28 -18.79 24.42
C GLU A 417 14.92 -19.42 25.67
N THR A 418 16.24 -19.60 25.69
CA THR A 418 16.97 -20.03 26.90
C THR A 418 17.03 -18.91 27.93
N LYS A 419 17.42 -17.68 27.54
CA LYS A 419 17.45 -16.50 28.42
C LYS A 419 16.08 -16.22 29.07
N TRP A 420 15.01 -16.27 28.27
CA TRP A 420 13.63 -16.14 28.75
C TRP A 420 13.30 -17.18 29.84
N LYS A 421 13.61 -18.45 29.58
CA LYS A 421 13.38 -19.55 30.53
C LYS A 421 14.24 -19.47 31.79
N GLU A 422 15.35 -18.74 31.76
CA GLU A 422 16.18 -18.52 32.95
C GLU A 422 15.62 -17.41 33.82
N LEU A 423 15.25 -16.27 33.22
CA LEU A 423 14.56 -15.17 33.91
C LEU A 423 13.21 -15.62 34.50
N ALA A 424 12.45 -16.43 33.77
CA ALA A 424 11.10 -16.86 34.16
C ALA A 424 11.04 -17.94 35.25
N LYS A 425 12.16 -18.57 35.66
CA LYS A 425 12.15 -19.71 36.62
C LYS A 425 11.59 -19.35 38.01
N ASN A 426 11.84 -18.13 38.47
CA ASN A 426 11.63 -17.70 39.85
C ASN A 426 10.61 -16.56 39.99
N HIS A 427 9.95 -16.18 38.89
CA HIS A 427 9.08 -15.00 38.82
C HIS A 427 7.67 -15.40 38.37
N HIS A 428 6.67 -14.62 38.79
CA HIS A 428 5.31 -14.78 38.30
C HIS A 428 5.22 -14.33 36.82
N ILE A 429 4.33 -14.96 36.04
CA ILE A 429 4.12 -14.62 34.63
C ILE A 429 2.66 -14.25 34.43
N PHE A 430 2.40 -13.01 34.02
CA PHE A 430 1.07 -12.55 33.66
C PHE A 430 0.93 -12.31 32.15
N TYR A 431 -0.31 -12.17 31.69
CA TYR A 431 -0.61 -11.81 30.30
C TYR A 431 -1.04 -10.35 30.20
N ALA A 432 -0.54 -9.64 29.20
CA ALA A 432 -0.96 -8.29 28.89
C ALA A 432 -0.97 -8.04 27.38
N TYR A 433 -1.78 -7.09 26.94
CA TYR A 433 -1.98 -6.74 25.53
C TYR A 433 -1.12 -5.54 25.13
N HIS A 434 -0.66 -5.55 23.87
CA HIS A 434 0.02 -4.45 23.21
C HIS A 434 -0.66 -4.16 21.86
N GLY A 435 -1.33 -3.02 21.76
CA GLY A 435 -1.81 -2.49 20.48
C GLY A 435 -0.71 -1.72 19.76
N ASN A 436 -0.52 -1.98 18.48
CA ASN A 436 0.39 -1.21 17.64
C ASN A 436 -0.12 -1.16 16.19
N ARG A 437 0.51 -0.35 15.35
CA ARG A 437 0.20 -0.30 13.91
C ARG A 437 0.57 -1.60 13.22
N LEU A 438 -0.26 -2.05 12.28
CA LEU A 438 -0.01 -3.26 11.46
C LEU A 438 1.42 -3.32 10.89
N GLU A 439 1.94 -2.19 10.40
CA GLU A 439 3.26 -2.05 9.80
C GLU A 439 4.42 -2.50 10.72
N ASN A 440 4.26 -2.37 12.04
CA ASN A 440 5.29 -2.76 13.01
C ASN A 440 5.29 -4.27 13.34
N PHE A 441 4.22 -5.03 13.02
CA PHE A 441 4.11 -6.43 13.44
C PHE A 441 5.14 -7.36 12.81
N TYR A 442 5.64 -7.05 11.61
CA TYR A 442 6.76 -7.81 11.04
C TYR A 442 8.03 -7.69 11.90
N THR A 443 8.35 -6.49 12.38
CA THR A 443 9.48 -6.25 13.28
C THR A 443 9.24 -6.92 14.64
N ILE A 444 8.04 -6.76 15.20
CA ILE A 444 7.67 -7.30 16.52
C ILE A 444 7.76 -8.84 16.55
N LEU A 445 7.37 -9.53 15.46
CA LEU A 445 7.47 -10.99 15.37
C LEU A 445 8.91 -11.52 15.22
N ASN A 446 9.81 -10.74 14.60
CA ASN A 446 11.20 -11.16 14.37
C ASN A 446 12.19 -10.72 15.47
N PHE A 447 11.90 -9.60 16.15
CA PHE A 447 12.82 -8.95 17.10
C PHE A 447 12.20 -8.66 18.48
N GLY A 448 10.96 -9.09 18.73
CA GLY A 448 10.24 -8.82 19.97
C GLY A 448 9.72 -7.38 20.08
N LEU A 449 9.13 -7.04 21.23
CA LEU A 449 8.70 -5.67 21.52
C LEU A 449 9.90 -4.83 21.96
N GLN A 450 10.16 -3.76 21.23
CA GLN A 450 11.35 -2.91 21.38
C GLN A 450 10.97 -1.49 21.81
N GLN A 451 11.64 -0.93 22.82
CA GLN A 451 11.30 0.39 23.39
C GLN A 451 11.29 1.51 22.33
N HIS A 452 12.18 1.43 21.35
CA HIS A 452 12.33 2.44 20.31
C HIS A 452 11.11 2.54 19.36
N LEU A 453 10.16 1.61 19.42
CA LEU A 453 8.88 1.67 18.71
C LEU A 453 7.93 2.72 19.33
N ASN A 454 8.15 3.12 20.58
CA ASN A 454 7.28 4.02 21.36
C ASN A 454 7.95 5.36 21.69
N LYS A 455 8.87 5.86 20.84
CA LYS A 455 9.56 7.14 21.10
C LYS A 455 8.56 8.32 21.12
N ASN A 456 8.70 9.19 22.13
CA ASN A 456 7.95 10.43 22.38
C ASN A 456 6.51 10.25 22.89
N THR A 457 6.31 9.40 23.90
CA THR A 457 5.08 9.33 24.72
C THR A 457 5.19 10.15 26.00
N LEU A 458 4.09 10.81 26.41
CA LEU A 458 4.01 11.66 27.62
C LEU A 458 4.29 10.92 28.94
N LEU A 459 4.27 9.58 28.94
CA LEU A 459 4.38 8.73 30.12
C LEU A 459 5.78 8.08 30.28
N GLY A 460 6.79 8.53 29.53
CA GLY A 460 8.17 8.05 29.61
C GLY A 460 8.59 7.08 28.49
N ASN A 461 9.71 6.37 28.71
CA ASN A 461 10.27 5.40 27.76
C ASN A 461 10.00 3.96 28.23
N GLY A 462 9.39 3.13 27.38
CA GLY A 462 9.17 1.71 27.69
C GLY A 462 8.24 0.99 26.71
N VAL A 463 7.93 -0.27 27.00
CA VAL A 463 6.89 -1.04 26.32
C VAL A 463 5.58 -0.87 27.09
N TYR A 464 4.62 -0.17 26.50
CA TYR A 464 3.27 0.01 27.05
C TYR A 464 2.45 -1.27 26.87
N LEU A 465 1.94 -1.80 27.98
CA LEU A 465 1.05 -2.96 28.03
C LEU A 465 -0.18 -2.64 28.88
N SER A 466 -1.29 -3.35 28.66
CA SER A 466 -2.49 -3.24 29.51
C SER A 466 -3.08 -4.63 29.79
N PRO A 467 -3.65 -4.89 30.98
CA PRO A 467 -4.38 -6.14 31.24
C PRO A 467 -5.66 -6.22 30.39
N GLU A 468 -6.19 -5.08 29.92
CA GLU A 468 -7.41 -5.02 29.13
C GLU A 468 -7.16 -4.92 27.63
N LEU A 469 -7.85 -5.79 26.89
CA LEU A 469 -7.91 -5.76 25.43
C LEU A 469 -8.56 -4.46 24.92
N ASN A 470 -9.56 -3.93 25.65
CA ASN A 470 -10.26 -2.69 25.33
C ASN A 470 -9.32 -1.46 25.34
N ILE A 471 -8.39 -1.40 26.31
CA ILE A 471 -7.41 -0.31 26.41
C ILE A 471 -6.35 -0.40 25.31
N SER A 472 -5.99 -1.61 24.87
CA SER A 472 -5.03 -1.81 23.77
C SER A 472 -5.60 -1.59 22.36
N LEU A 473 -6.91 -1.79 22.18
CA LEU A 473 -7.55 -1.78 20.86
C LEU A 473 -7.45 -0.44 20.09
N PRO A 474 -7.56 0.76 20.70
CA PRO A 474 -7.41 2.03 19.99
C PRO A 474 -6.04 2.23 19.32
N TYR A 475 -4.97 1.65 19.90
CA TYR A 475 -3.61 1.70 19.37
C TYR A 475 -3.37 0.68 18.25
N SER A 476 -4.29 -0.28 18.07
CA SER A 476 -4.28 -1.33 17.03
C SER A 476 -4.72 -0.77 15.67
N HIS A 477 -3.99 0.22 15.14
CA HIS A 477 -4.34 0.84 13.87
C HIS A 477 -4.27 -0.17 12.71
N GLY A 478 -5.39 -0.30 11.98
CA GLY A 478 -5.46 -1.15 10.80
C GLY A 478 -4.71 -0.58 9.61
N GLY A 479 -4.32 -1.46 8.69
CA GLY A 479 -3.62 -1.10 7.46
C GLY A 479 -3.83 -2.11 6.34
N PHE A 480 -3.36 -1.75 5.15
CA PHE A 480 -3.43 -2.62 3.97
C PHE A 480 -2.36 -3.71 4.02
N GLY A 481 -2.81 -4.96 3.90
CA GLY A 481 -1.98 -6.13 3.72
C GLY A 481 -1.92 -6.58 2.25
N TRP A 482 -1.46 -7.80 2.02
CA TRP A 482 -1.49 -8.40 0.68
C TRP A 482 -2.93 -8.68 0.24
N GLY A 483 -3.39 -8.02 -0.83
CA GLY A 483 -4.78 -8.10 -1.29
C GLY A 483 -5.28 -9.50 -1.69
N ALA A 484 -4.38 -10.43 -2.02
CA ALA A 484 -4.71 -11.84 -2.30
C ALA A 484 -4.50 -12.78 -1.09
N SER A 485 -4.33 -12.22 0.11
CA SER A 485 -4.22 -12.96 1.37
C SER A 485 -5.53 -13.65 1.73
N CYS A 486 -5.45 -14.92 2.14
CA CYS A 486 -6.61 -15.71 2.59
C CYS A 486 -7.26 -15.20 3.90
N ILE A 487 -6.57 -14.34 4.66
CA ILE A 487 -7.11 -13.66 5.85
C ILE A 487 -7.61 -12.23 5.55
N GLY A 488 -7.58 -11.80 4.28
CA GLY A 488 -8.09 -10.49 3.85
C GLY A 488 -7.01 -9.42 3.64
N GLY A 489 -7.36 -8.40 2.84
CA GLY A 489 -6.46 -7.33 2.42
C GLY A 489 -6.37 -6.11 3.35
N HIS A 490 -7.18 -6.02 4.41
CA HIS A 490 -7.08 -4.96 5.42
C HIS A 490 -7.14 -5.57 6.83
N LEU A 491 -6.05 -5.43 7.59
CA LEU A 491 -5.81 -6.12 8.86
C LEU A 491 -5.51 -5.12 9.98
N SER A 492 -5.86 -5.47 11.21
CA SER A 492 -5.46 -4.82 12.47
C SER A 492 -5.01 -5.92 13.44
N CYS A 493 -3.99 -5.64 14.27
CA CYS A 493 -3.27 -6.67 15.02
C CYS A 493 -2.91 -6.21 16.44
N ILE A 494 -3.09 -7.11 17.41
CA ILE A 494 -2.70 -6.93 18.81
C ILE A 494 -1.76 -8.06 19.20
N ALA A 495 -0.65 -7.74 19.86
CA ALA A 495 0.22 -8.72 20.48
C ALA A 495 -0.27 -9.00 21.92
N MET A 496 -0.62 -10.26 22.21
CA MET A 496 -0.80 -10.73 23.59
C MET A 496 0.51 -11.32 24.08
N CYS A 497 1.04 -10.74 25.14
CA CYS A 497 2.39 -10.98 25.62
C CYS A 497 2.36 -11.69 26.97
N GLU A 498 3.28 -12.62 27.16
CA GLU A 498 3.70 -13.07 28.49
C GLU A 498 4.66 -12.00 29.06
N VAL A 499 4.47 -11.62 30.31
CA VAL A 499 5.30 -10.63 31.02
C VAL A 499 5.83 -11.26 32.29
N ILE A 500 7.14 -11.14 32.52
CA ILE A 500 7.81 -11.61 33.73
C ILE A 500 7.69 -10.52 34.80
N ASP A 501 6.98 -10.84 35.88
CA ASP A 501 6.76 -9.95 37.02
C ASP A 501 8.05 -9.84 37.87
N ALA A 502 8.86 -8.84 37.53
CA ALA A 502 10.11 -8.50 38.23
C ALA A 502 10.08 -7.00 38.60
N PRO A 503 10.13 -6.65 39.91
CA PRO A 503 9.85 -5.29 40.38
C PRO A 503 10.89 -4.25 39.97
N GLU A 504 12.07 -4.66 39.51
CA GLU A 504 13.13 -3.76 39.01
C GLU A 504 12.92 -3.30 37.55
N GLY A 505 11.97 -3.91 36.81
CA GLY A 505 11.80 -3.68 35.37
C GLY A 505 10.38 -3.31 34.91
N ILE A 506 9.42 -3.16 35.82
CA ILE A 506 8.03 -2.79 35.52
C ILE A 506 7.61 -1.59 36.39
N ASN A 507 7.10 -0.55 35.74
CA ASN A 507 6.47 0.59 36.41
C ASN A 507 4.94 0.48 36.31
N TYR A 508 4.27 0.64 37.45
CA TYR A 508 2.82 0.48 37.62
C TYR A 508 2.16 1.84 37.78
N GLN A 509 1.30 2.24 36.84
CA GLN A 509 0.61 3.53 36.90
C GLN A 509 -0.87 3.36 37.25
N LYS A 510 -1.34 4.14 38.24
CA LYS A 510 -2.77 4.38 38.50
C LYS A 510 -3.26 5.56 37.65
N PRO A 511 -4.54 5.61 37.25
CA PRO A 511 -5.08 6.75 36.53
C PRO A 511 -5.03 8.02 37.39
N VAL A 512 -4.59 9.12 36.80
CA VAL A 512 -4.70 10.46 37.40
C VAL A 512 -6.11 10.97 37.16
N SER A 513 -6.83 11.33 38.23
CA SER A 513 -8.07 12.09 38.15
C SER A 513 -7.76 13.55 37.80
N ASN A 514 -8.30 14.02 36.66
CA ASN A 514 -8.20 15.43 36.30
C ASN A 514 -9.14 16.26 37.19
N GLU A 515 -8.62 16.79 38.30
CA GLU A 515 -9.27 17.90 39.01
C GLU A 515 -9.01 19.21 38.25
N GLY A 516 -10.07 19.99 38.01
CA GLY A 516 -10.00 21.22 37.21
C GLY A 516 -11.38 21.85 37.01
N ASP A 517 -11.82 22.62 38.00
CA ASP A 517 -12.91 23.61 38.00
C ASP A 517 -14.17 23.35 37.13
N GLY A 518 -15.24 22.87 37.76
CA GLY A 518 -16.58 22.87 37.16
C GLY A 518 -17.66 22.32 38.08
N ILE A 519 -18.60 23.18 38.53
CA ILE A 519 -19.70 22.77 39.42
C ILE A 519 -20.77 22.00 38.63
N TYR A 520 -20.86 20.68 38.83
CA TYR A 520 -22.10 19.90 38.75
C TYR A 520 -21.91 18.58 39.52
N GLU A 521 -22.60 18.40 40.66
CA GLU A 521 -22.69 17.09 41.32
C GLU A 521 -23.67 16.18 40.56
N ASP A 522 -23.15 15.19 39.83
CA ASP A 522 -23.96 14.11 39.23
C ASP A 522 -24.03 12.92 40.22
N GLU A 523 -25.24 12.51 40.60
CA GLU A 523 -25.52 11.53 41.68
C GLU A 523 -24.92 10.14 41.42
N LYS A 524 -24.54 9.88 40.16
CA LYS A 524 -23.90 8.67 39.65
C LYS A 524 -22.62 8.27 40.39
N SER A 525 -21.93 9.24 40.99
CA SER A 525 -20.69 9.02 41.77
C SER A 525 -20.93 8.31 43.12
N LYS A 526 -22.02 8.64 43.82
CA LYS A 526 -22.38 8.02 45.12
C LYS A 526 -22.77 6.55 44.93
N LEU A 527 -23.54 6.24 43.88
CA LEU A 527 -23.96 4.88 43.51
C LEU A 527 -22.81 3.91 43.18
N LEU A 528 -21.63 4.41 42.80
CA LEU A 528 -20.43 3.58 42.57
C LEU A 528 -19.58 3.40 43.83
N THR A 529 -19.77 4.22 44.87
CA THR A 529 -18.96 4.18 46.10
C THR A 529 -19.50 3.17 47.12
N GLU A 530 -20.79 2.84 47.06
CA GLU A 530 -21.42 1.85 47.96
C GLU A 530 -21.23 0.38 47.53
N GLN A 531 -20.70 0.12 46.32
CA GLN A 531 -20.34 -1.22 45.85
C GLN A 531 -18.82 -1.36 45.77
N GLY A 532 -18.21 -1.84 46.85
CA GLY A 532 -16.76 -1.81 47.09
C GLY A 532 -15.89 -2.52 46.04
N CYS A 533 -15.55 -1.81 44.97
CA CYS A 533 -14.57 -2.20 43.97
C CYS A 533 -13.29 -1.38 44.16
N ASP A 534 -12.23 -2.02 44.66
CA ASP A 534 -10.92 -1.39 44.81
C ASP A 534 -10.29 -1.04 43.44
N GLY A 535 -9.48 0.02 43.40
CA GLY A 535 -9.13 0.75 42.18
C GLY A 535 -8.20 -0.01 41.24
N GLN A 536 -8.72 -0.41 40.07
CA GLN A 536 -7.96 -1.11 39.03
C GLN A 536 -6.82 -0.26 38.43
N MET A 537 -5.64 -0.87 38.31
CA MET A 537 -4.52 -0.31 37.53
C MET A 537 -4.77 -0.52 36.03
N THR A 538 -4.59 0.53 35.22
CA THR A 538 -5.03 0.54 33.81
C THR A 538 -3.92 0.22 32.80
N GLN A 539 -2.65 0.54 33.11
CA GLN A 539 -1.50 0.32 32.21
C GLN A 539 -0.22 -0.05 32.96
N TYR A 540 0.61 -0.88 32.33
CA TYR A 540 1.97 -1.24 32.75
C TYR A 540 2.98 -0.64 31.76
N ILE A 541 4.11 -0.14 32.28
CA ILE A 541 5.23 0.31 31.46
C ILE A 541 6.44 -0.57 31.78
N VAL A 542 6.82 -1.43 30.83
CA VAL A 542 7.95 -2.34 31.01
C VAL A 542 9.22 -1.68 30.48
N THR A 543 10.18 -1.42 31.37
CA THR A 543 11.44 -0.71 31.10
C THR A 543 12.59 -1.65 30.74
N ASN A 544 12.36 -2.97 30.72
CA ASN A 544 13.28 -3.97 30.19
C ASN A 544 12.57 -4.91 29.20
N CYS A 545 12.93 -4.84 27.92
CA CYS A 545 12.34 -5.68 26.87
C CYS A 545 12.59 -7.19 27.05
N ASP A 546 13.63 -7.59 27.79
CA ASP A 546 13.87 -9.01 28.10
C ASP A 546 12.78 -9.62 29.00
N LEU A 547 11.92 -8.80 29.62
CA LEU A 547 10.81 -9.22 30.47
C LEU A 547 9.47 -9.36 29.71
N VAL A 548 9.43 -9.10 28.39
CA VAL A 548 8.20 -9.20 27.57
C VAL A 548 8.39 -10.12 26.37
N ARG A 549 7.59 -11.20 26.28
CA ARG A 549 7.56 -12.12 25.13
C ARG A 549 6.19 -12.09 24.45
N VAL A 550 6.16 -11.73 23.16
CA VAL A 550 4.94 -11.88 22.35
C VAL A 550 4.63 -13.37 22.21
N ARG A 551 3.45 -13.79 22.69
CA ARG A 551 3.07 -15.20 22.75
C ARG A 551 1.95 -15.54 21.78
N TYR A 552 1.01 -14.62 21.58
CA TYR A 552 -0.06 -14.75 20.60
C TYR A 552 -0.26 -13.43 19.84
N MET A 553 -0.70 -13.53 18.60
CA MET A 553 -1.06 -12.40 17.75
C MET A 553 -2.55 -12.51 17.40
N LEU A 554 -3.33 -11.57 17.94
CA LEU A 554 -4.77 -11.44 17.71
C LEU A 554 -4.97 -10.59 16.46
N VAL A 555 -5.70 -11.11 15.46
CA VAL A 555 -5.88 -10.45 14.17
C VAL A 555 -7.35 -10.19 13.88
N TYR A 556 -7.61 -8.96 13.48
CA TYR A 556 -8.91 -8.41 13.09
C TYR A 556 -8.84 -8.02 11.62
N ALA A 557 -9.38 -8.85 10.73
CA ALA A 557 -9.58 -8.44 9.35
C ALA A 557 -10.86 -7.62 9.22
N LYS A 558 -10.79 -6.47 8.56
CA LYS A 558 -12.02 -5.85 8.04
C LYS A 558 -12.37 -6.60 6.76
N GLN A 559 -13.33 -7.53 6.85
CA GLN A 559 -14.11 -7.87 5.67
C GLN A 559 -14.78 -6.57 5.17
N PRO A 560 -14.72 -6.25 3.86
CA PRO A 560 -15.47 -5.12 3.33
C PRO A 560 -16.96 -5.35 3.57
N ALA A 561 -17.71 -4.28 3.85
CA ALA A 561 -19.14 -4.35 4.20
C ALA A 561 -20.07 -4.66 3.01
N SER A 562 -19.61 -5.51 2.08
CA SER A 562 -20.40 -6.05 0.97
C SER A 562 -19.82 -7.40 0.51
N MET A 563 -19.95 -8.44 1.35
CA MET A 563 -19.82 -9.82 0.88
C MET A 563 -20.71 -10.79 1.67
N ARG A 564 -22.02 -10.46 1.79
CA ARG A 564 -23.03 -11.52 1.82
C ARG A 564 -22.89 -12.28 0.50
N PHE A 565 -22.50 -13.55 0.53
CA PHE A 565 -22.58 -14.42 -0.64
C PHE A 565 -24.02 -14.39 -1.16
N PRO A 566 -24.27 -13.97 -2.41
CA PRO A 566 -25.55 -14.22 -3.05
C PRO A 566 -25.64 -15.75 -3.22
N THR A 567 -26.58 -16.38 -2.50
CA THR A 567 -27.00 -17.75 -2.83
C THR A 567 -27.54 -17.71 -4.25
N ALA A 568 -26.75 -18.24 -5.20
CA ALA A 568 -26.88 -17.97 -6.62
C ALA A 568 -28.08 -18.69 -7.27
N ASN A 569 -29.29 -18.26 -6.87
CA ASN A 569 -30.55 -18.68 -7.47
C ASN A 569 -30.82 -17.87 -8.76
N VAL A 570 -29.86 -17.91 -9.69
CA VAL A 570 -29.98 -17.28 -11.01
C VAL A 570 -30.48 -18.34 -11.99
N ASN A 571 -31.76 -18.24 -12.31
CA ASN A 571 -32.37 -19.12 -13.31
C ASN A 571 -31.78 -18.86 -14.71
N ARG A 572 -31.77 -19.87 -15.57
CA ARG A 572 -31.04 -19.85 -16.84
C ARG A 572 -31.55 -18.77 -17.79
N ASN A 573 -30.63 -18.09 -18.48
CA ASN A 573 -30.85 -17.76 -19.88
C ASN A 573 -29.55 -17.86 -20.71
N VAL A 574 -29.69 -18.05 -22.02
CA VAL A 574 -28.69 -18.76 -22.83
C VAL A 574 -27.77 -17.82 -23.63
N GLY A 575 -26.46 -17.84 -23.33
CA GLY A 575 -25.45 -17.17 -24.16
C GLY A 575 -24.00 -17.55 -23.88
N GLY A 576 -23.59 -17.50 -22.60
CA GLY A 576 -22.17 -17.54 -22.20
C GLY A 576 -21.34 -18.71 -22.75
N LEU A 577 -21.86 -19.94 -22.74
CA LEU A 577 -21.07 -21.13 -23.11
C LEU A 577 -20.59 -21.10 -24.57
N ARG A 578 -21.42 -20.66 -25.52
CA ARG A 578 -21.02 -20.56 -26.94
C ARG A 578 -19.96 -19.48 -27.14
N GLN A 579 -20.12 -18.32 -26.49
CA GLN A 579 -19.19 -17.20 -26.61
C GLN A 579 -17.83 -17.49 -25.95
N TRP A 580 -17.84 -18.24 -24.84
CA TRP A 580 -16.64 -18.73 -24.15
C TRP A 580 -15.87 -19.77 -24.99
N LEU A 581 -16.56 -20.79 -25.52
CA LEU A 581 -15.95 -21.79 -26.42
C LEU A 581 -15.39 -21.15 -27.71
N ALA A 582 -16.08 -20.16 -28.27
CA ALA A 582 -15.62 -19.43 -29.46
C ALA A 582 -14.32 -18.62 -29.22
N ARG A 583 -14.10 -18.12 -28.00
CA ARG A 583 -12.83 -17.47 -27.58
C ARG A 583 -11.75 -18.52 -27.31
N HIS A 584 -12.10 -19.69 -26.78
CA HIS A 584 -11.17 -20.77 -26.45
C HIS A 584 -11.21 -21.94 -27.45
N LYS A 585 -11.01 -21.64 -28.74
CA LYS A 585 -11.02 -22.63 -29.84
C LYS A 585 -10.10 -23.83 -29.59
N LEU A 586 -8.88 -23.58 -29.11
CA LEU A 586 -7.87 -24.62 -28.89
C LEU A 586 -8.22 -25.55 -27.71
N PHE A 587 -8.85 -25.02 -26.65
CA PHE A 587 -9.43 -25.83 -25.58
C PHE A 587 -10.60 -26.67 -26.07
N SER A 588 -11.47 -26.10 -26.91
CA SER A 588 -12.62 -26.81 -27.50
C SER A 588 -12.19 -27.99 -28.37
N ILE A 589 -11.12 -27.83 -29.16
CA ILE A 589 -10.51 -28.89 -29.98
C ILE A 589 -9.90 -29.99 -29.09
N LEU A 590 -9.13 -29.62 -28.05
CA LEU A 590 -8.54 -30.58 -27.11
C LEU A 590 -9.60 -31.37 -26.33
N LEU A 591 -10.70 -30.71 -25.92
CA LEU A 591 -11.82 -31.36 -25.24
C LEU A 591 -12.52 -32.36 -26.17
N GLY A 592 -12.77 -31.99 -27.43
CA GLY A 592 -13.32 -32.89 -28.45
C GLY A 592 -12.41 -34.09 -28.73
N TYR A 593 -11.10 -33.88 -28.84
CA TYR A 593 -10.12 -34.94 -29.05
C TYR A 593 -10.00 -35.87 -27.83
N GLY A 594 -10.04 -35.33 -26.61
CA GLY A 594 -10.09 -36.12 -25.37
C GLY A 594 -11.35 -36.99 -25.27
N LEU A 595 -12.52 -36.46 -25.66
CA LEU A 595 -13.76 -37.23 -25.74
C LEU A 595 -13.73 -38.32 -26.83
N MET A 596 -13.11 -38.05 -27.98
CA MET A 596 -12.91 -39.03 -29.04
C MET A 596 -11.97 -40.17 -28.60
N LEU A 597 -10.87 -39.86 -27.92
CA LEU A 597 -9.99 -40.88 -27.35
C LEU A 597 -10.68 -41.69 -26.25
N ALA A 598 -11.54 -41.04 -25.45
CA ALA A 598 -12.34 -41.74 -24.44
C ALA A 598 -13.35 -42.71 -25.08
N THR A 599 -14.09 -42.32 -26.12
CA THR A 599 -15.06 -43.22 -26.78
C THR A 599 -14.38 -44.39 -27.49
N ILE A 600 -13.24 -44.17 -28.14
CA ILE A 600 -12.41 -45.26 -28.72
C ILE A 600 -11.88 -46.19 -27.61
N GLY A 601 -11.43 -45.62 -26.49
CA GLY A 601 -10.99 -46.37 -25.31
C GLY A 601 -12.10 -47.23 -24.69
N PHE A 602 -13.32 -46.69 -24.58
CA PHE A 602 -14.49 -47.45 -24.12
C PHE A 602 -14.90 -48.56 -25.11
N ALA A 603 -14.85 -48.31 -26.41
CA ALA A 603 -15.23 -49.28 -27.44
C ALA A 603 -14.30 -50.51 -27.49
N ASN A 604 -12.98 -50.31 -27.33
CA ASN A 604 -12.00 -51.40 -27.36
C ASN A 604 -11.85 -52.18 -26.04
N ASN A 605 -12.51 -51.76 -24.95
CA ASN A 605 -12.28 -52.35 -23.63
C ASN A 605 -13.14 -53.61 -23.39
N GLN A 606 -12.60 -54.79 -23.72
CA GLN A 606 -13.25 -56.10 -23.64
C GLN A 606 -14.09 -56.37 -22.36
N PRO A 607 -13.65 -56.04 -21.13
CA PRO A 607 -14.45 -56.24 -19.92
C PRO A 607 -15.76 -55.43 -19.90
N ILE A 608 -15.77 -54.23 -20.46
CA ILE A 608 -16.97 -53.38 -20.53
C ILE A 608 -17.98 -54.01 -21.48
N HIS A 609 -17.52 -54.60 -22.58
CA HIS A 609 -18.35 -55.32 -23.54
C HIS A 609 -19.01 -56.59 -22.93
N TYR A 610 -18.34 -57.21 -21.95
CA TYR A 610 -18.88 -58.32 -21.15
C TYR A 610 -19.97 -57.85 -20.17
N TYR A 611 -19.72 -56.78 -19.39
CA TYR A 611 -20.73 -56.20 -18.51
C TYR A 611 -21.96 -55.67 -19.26
N TYR A 612 -21.78 -55.08 -20.44
CA TYR A 612 -22.90 -54.60 -21.27
C TYR A 612 -23.78 -55.77 -21.77
N LYS A 613 -23.19 -56.90 -22.17
CA LYS A 613 -23.95 -58.13 -22.50
C LYS A 613 -24.71 -58.70 -21.29
N ILE A 614 -24.16 -58.61 -20.07
CA ILE A 614 -24.85 -59.02 -18.84
C ILE A 614 -26.02 -58.07 -18.53
N LEU A 615 -25.83 -56.75 -18.72
CA LEU A 615 -26.89 -55.76 -18.49
C LEU A 615 -28.07 -55.97 -19.45
N LEU A 616 -27.78 -56.17 -20.76
CA LEU A 616 -28.80 -56.48 -21.77
C LEU A 616 -29.54 -57.79 -21.45
N LYS A 617 -28.84 -58.87 -21.10
CA LYS A 617 -29.51 -60.11 -20.67
C LYS A 617 -30.43 -59.92 -19.45
N LYS A 618 -30.05 -59.08 -18.48
CA LYS A 618 -30.93 -58.76 -17.34
C LYS A 618 -32.14 -57.91 -17.75
N LEU A 619 -31.99 -57.03 -18.73
CA LEU A 619 -33.09 -56.23 -19.28
C LEU A 619 -34.07 -57.08 -20.10
N ASP A 620 -33.60 -58.01 -20.94
CA ASP A 620 -34.47 -58.95 -21.66
C ASP A 620 -35.28 -59.83 -20.68
N ILE A 621 -34.61 -60.37 -19.65
CA ILE A 621 -35.29 -61.16 -18.61
C ILE A 621 -36.36 -60.31 -17.90
N ALA A 622 -36.03 -59.08 -17.49
CA ALA A 622 -36.99 -58.17 -16.88
C ALA A 622 -38.17 -57.83 -17.81
N TYR A 623 -37.91 -57.61 -19.11
CA TYR A 623 -38.94 -57.28 -20.09
C TYR A 623 -39.86 -58.47 -20.40
N SER A 624 -39.31 -59.69 -20.44
CA SER A 624 -40.10 -60.92 -20.56
C SER A 624 -40.99 -61.18 -19.33
N SER A 625 -40.53 -60.79 -18.13
CA SER A 625 -41.28 -60.92 -16.87
C SER A 625 -42.42 -59.92 -16.68
N VAL A 626 -42.64 -59.00 -17.63
CA VAL A 626 -43.70 -57.97 -17.61
C VAL A 626 -44.77 -58.25 -18.69
N LYS A 627 -44.72 -59.43 -19.33
CA LYS A 627 -45.57 -59.76 -20.49
C LYS A 627 -46.23 -61.15 -20.43
N VAL A 628 -46.48 -61.63 -19.20
CA VAL A 628 -47.28 -62.82 -18.84
C VAL A 628 -48.36 -62.38 -17.85
#